data_AF-G0QXN0-F1
#
_entry.id   AF-G0QXN0-F1
#
_cell.length_a   1.000
_cell.length_b   1.000
_cell.length_c   1.000
_cell.angle_alpha   90.00
_cell.angle_beta   90.00
_cell.angle_gamma   90.00
#
_symmetry.space_group_name_H-M   'P 1'
#
loop_
_entity.id
_entity.type
_entity.pdbx_description
1 polymer ?
#
loop_
_entity_poly.entity_id
_entity_poly.type
_entity_poly.pdbx_seq_one_letter_code
_entity_poly.pdbx_strand_id
1 'polypeptide(L)'
;MEKNQKLIPLTSQLNKQFCHLFSLFEKNKTWTDIEKWLFKIEKALKDYPSPFITDKITLYKRLAQCLNKELPQSVHLASLRVYQQIFKNIKNNCQGLLSDYKAVFCKDLGLFSIGLFPYCKYSGNNIEFFINLIREFYLPVQKELVQCGRGLISCFLMAIKGKKGKEKDQLEKVLFDIKMVIGRRQSFLLGFCG
;
A
#
# COMPACT_ATOMS: atom_id res chain seq x y z
N MET A 1 17.81 12.13 20.50
CA MET A 1 17.15 11.64 21.74
C MET A 1 15.69 12.11 21.86
N GLU A 2 15.35 13.36 21.52
CA GLU A 2 13.98 13.90 21.65
C GLU A 2 12.89 13.24 20.78
N LYS A 3 13.23 12.74 19.57
CA LYS A 3 12.25 12.14 18.65
C LYS A 3 11.71 10.80 19.16
N ASN A 4 12.56 10.00 19.81
CA ASN A 4 12.14 8.73 20.42
C ASN A 4 11.21 8.97 21.61
N GLN A 5 11.37 10.07 22.35
CA GLN A 5 10.48 10.44 23.46
C GLN A 5 9.09 10.85 22.98
N LYS A 6 8.95 11.52 21.83
CA LYS A 6 7.63 11.88 21.25
C LYS A 6 6.95 10.73 20.51
N LEU A 7 7.71 9.77 19.97
CA LEU A 7 7.14 8.66 19.20
C LEU A 7 6.44 7.61 20.08
N ILE A 8 6.94 7.35 21.28
CA ILE A 8 6.37 6.41 22.23
C ILE A 8 4.90 6.75 22.58
N PRO A 9 4.55 7.97 23.01
CA PRO A 9 3.16 8.30 23.35
C PRO A 9 2.23 8.26 22.13
N LEU A 10 2.70 8.70 20.96
CA LEU A 10 1.93 8.60 19.70
C LEU A 10 1.63 7.14 19.35
N THR A 11 2.65 6.27 19.45
CA THR A 11 2.52 4.84 19.18
C THR A 11 1.56 4.17 20.16
N SER A 12 1.67 4.48 21.45
CA SER A 12 0.76 3.95 22.47
C SER A 12 -0.69 4.37 22.19
N GLN A 13 -0.90 5.64 21.86
CA GLN A 13 -2.23 6.17 21.60
C GLN A 13 -2.84 5.61 20.30
N LEU A 14 -2.04 5.47 19.23
CA LEU A 14 -2.45 4.82 17.99
C LEU A 14 -2.93 3.38 18.25
N ASN A 15 -2.11 2.59 18.94
CA ASN A 15 -2.45 1.18 19.20
C ASN A 15 -3.67 1.04 20.12
N LYS A 16 -3.86 1.94 21.09
CA LYS A 16 -5.09 2.01 21.89
C LYS A 16 -6.33 2.26 21.03
N GLN A 17 -6.26 3.22 20.08
CA GLN A 17 -7.36 3.48 19.15
C GLN A 17 -7.64 2.27 18.26
N PHE A 18 -6.60 1.63 17.74
CA PHE A 18 -6.73 0.47 16.86
C PHE A 18 -7.36 -0.73 17.55
N CYS A 19 -7.04 -1.00 18.81
CA CYS A 19 -7.69 -2.05 19.59
C CYS A 19 -9.22 -1.88 19.59
N HIS A 20 -9.71 -0.66 19.79
CA HIS A 20 -11.14 -0.37 19.71
C HIS A 20 -11.66 -0.50 18.27
N LEU A 21 -10.98 0.10 17.29
CA LEU A 21 -11.42 0.09 15.89
C LEU A 21 -11.49 -1.32 15.29
N PHE A 22 -10.59 -2.24 15.63
CA PHE A 22 -10.67 -3.62 15.15
C PHE A 22 -11.92 -4.33 15.65
N SER A 23 -12.37 -4.08 16.89
CA SER A 23 -13.63 -4.63 17.39
C SER A 23 -14.88 -4.13 16.64
N LEU A 24 -14.80 -2.95 16.00
CA LEU A 24 -15.88 -2.39 15.21
C LEU A 24 -15.97 -3.02 13.82
N PHE A 25 -14.86 -3.53 13.28
CA PHE A 25 -14.84 -4.10 11.93
C PHE A 25 -15.78 -5.30 11.81
N GLU A 26 -15.81 -6.18 12.82
CA GLU A 26 -16.69 -7.37 12.85
C GLU A 26 -18.19 -7.01 12.90
N LYS A 27 -18.54 -5.77 13.23
CA LYS A 27 -19.93 -5.30 13.31
C LYS A 27 -20.42 -4.66 12.01
N ASN A 28 -19.55 -4.50 11.00
CA ASN A 28 -19.91 -3.90 9.73
C ASN A 28 -20.86 -4.83 8.97
N LYS A 29 -22.04 -4.32 8.58
CA LYS A 29 -23.05 -5.09 7.82
C LYS A 29 -23.13 -4.62 6.37
N THR A 30 -22.76 -3.38 6.11
CA THR A 30 -22.84 -2.77 4.79
C THR A 30 -21.49 -2.21 4.36
N TRP A 31 -21.34 -2.00 3.05
CA TRP A 31 -20.14 -1.35 2.50
C TRP A 31 -19.96 0.08 3.07
N THR A 32 -21.05 0.78 3.42
CA THR A 32 -20.97 2.11 4.05
C THR A 32 -20.38 2.06 5.46
N ASP A 33 -20.61 0.98 6.21
CA ASP A 33 -20.01 0.80 7.54
C ASP A 33 -18.50 0.57 7.42
N ILE A 34 -18.09 -0.21 6.42
CA ILE A 34 -16.68 -0.43 6.07
C ILE A 34 -16.03 0.90 5.70
N GLU A 35 -16.68 1.71 4.86
CA GLU A 35 -16.15 3.02 4.47
C GLU A 35 -15.96 3.95 5.69
N LYS A 36 -16.95 4.03 6.58
CA LYS A 36 -16.86 4.77 7.84
C LYS A 36 -15.74 4.26 8.74
N TRP A 37 -15.54 2.94 8.81
CA TRP A 37 -14.46 2.33 9.56
C TRP A 37 -13.08 2.73 8.98
N LEU A 38 -12.93 2.68 7.66
CA LEU A 38 -11.70 3.12 6.98
C LEU A 38 -11.37 4.58 7.26
N PHE A 39 -12.37 5.47 7.25
CA PHE A 39 -12.17 6.88 7.63
C PHE A 39 -11.67 7.05 9.06
N LYS A 40 -12.20 6.27 10.01
CA LYS A 40 -11.72 6.30 11.41
C LYS A 40 -10.28 5.80 11.53
N ILE A 41 -9.91 4.75 10.78
CA ILE A 41 -8.53 4.24 10.73
C ILE A 41 -7.59 5.29 10.12
N GLU A 42 -7.96 5.88 8.99
CA GLU A 42 -7.19 6.94 8.33
C GLU A 42 -6.96 8.14 9.27
N LYS A 43 -8.02 8.56 9.96
CA LYS A 43 -7.94 9.64 10.95
C LYS A 43 -7.00 9.29 12.11
N ALA A 44 -7.14 8.11 12.71
CA ALA A 44 -6.27 7.68 13.81
C ALA A 44 -4.79 7.65 13.40
N LEU A 45 -4.49 7.22 12.16
CA LEU A 45 -3.13 7.24 11.62
C LEU A 45 -2.57 8.65 11.38
N LYS A 46 -3.44 9.63 11.10
CA LYS A 46 -3.08 11.05 10.94
C LYS A 46 -2.87 11.73 12.29
N ASP A 47 -3.79 11.50 13.23
CA ASP A 47 -3.76 12.09 14.57
C ASP A 47 -2.57 11.56 15.38
N TYR A 48 -2.20 10.29 15.17
CA TYR A 48 -1.12 9.61 15.88
C TYR A 48 -0.12 8.96 14.91
N PRO A 49 0.72 9.76 14.23
CA PRO A 49 1.60 9.25 13.19
C PRO A 49 2.70 8.37 13.79
N SER A 50 2.59 7.06 13.57
CA SER A 50 3.58 6.07 13.97
C SER A 50 3.69 4.95 12.92
N PRO A 51 4.90 4.43 12.65
CA PRO A 51 5.07 3.23 11.83
C PRO A 51 4.82 1.92 12.60
N PHE A 52 4.68 1.99 13.94
CA PHE A 52 4.62 0.81 14.81
C PHE A 52 3.17 0.48 15.17
N ILE A 53 2.62 -0.52 14.47
CA ILE A 53 1.25 -1.01 14.67
C ILE A 53 1.33 -2.45 15.20
N THR A 54 0.78 -2.70 16.39
CA THR A 54 0.83 -4.02 17.05
C THR A 54 0.17 -5.11 16.22
N ASP A 55 -1.12 -4.94 15.85
CA ASP A 55 -1.87 -5.92 15.05
C ASP A 55 -1.86 -5.61 13.55
N LYS A 56 -0.70 -5.23 13.02
CA LYS A 56 -0.55 -4.80 11.63
C LYS A 56 -1.03 -5.84 10.61
N ILE A 57 -0.86 -7.12 10.90
CA ILE A 57 -1.33 -8.22 10.03
C ILE A 57 -2.85 -8.20 9.90
N THR A 58 -3.57 -8.00 11.01
CA THR A 58 -5.04 -7.89 11.01
C THR A 58 -5.46 -6.70 10.17
N LEU A 59 -4.84 -5.54 10.37
CA LEU A 59 -5.11 -4.34 9.58
C LEU A 59 -4.91 -4.60 8.08
N TYR A 60 -3.77 -5.15 7.66
CA TYR A 60 -3.48 -5.38 6.24
C TYR A 60 -4.41 -6.42 5.61
N LYS A 61 -4.78 -7.46 6.35
CA LYS A 61 -5.81 -8.42 5.90
C LYS A 61 -7.16 -7.74 5.69
N ARG A 62 -7.59 -6.86 6.62
CA ARG A 62 -8.85 -6.10 6.47
C ARG A 62 -8.77 -5.14 5.29
N LEU A 63 -7.65 -4.44 5.10
CA LEU A 63 -7.46 -3.56 3.94
C LEU A 63 -7.48 -4.33 2.61
N ALA A 64 -6.88 -5.52 2.55
CA ALA A 64 -6.96 -6.38 1.37
C ALA A 64 -8.42 -6.80 1.08
N GLN A 65 -9.20 -7.15 2.10
CA GLN A 65 -10.62 -7.45 1.96
C GLN A 65 -11.40 -6.24 1.43
N CYS A 66 -11.07 -5.03 1.88
CA CYS A 66 -11.70 -3.79 1.43
C CYS A 66 -11.37 -3.44 -0.03
N LEU A 67 -10.37 -4.05 -0.64
CA LEU A 67 -10.02 -3.90 -2.06
C LEU A 67 -10.66 -5.00 -2.96
N ASN A 68 -11.57 -5.81 -2.43
CA ASN A 68 -12.31 -6.79 -3.21
C ASN A 68 -13.14 -6.10 -4.31
N LYS A 69 -13.12 -6.64 -5.54
CA LYS A 69 -13.84 -6.11 -6.71
C LYS A 69 -15.36 -5.98 -6.52
N GLU A 70 -15.94 -6.75 -5.60
CA GLU A 70 -17.38 -6.71 -5.28
C GLU A 70 -17.77 -5.48 -4.44
N LEU A 71 -16.79 -4.78 -3.85
CA LEU A 71 -17.02 -3.55 -3.09
C LEU A 71 -17.01 -2.32 -4.00
N PRO A 72 -17.71 -1.24 -3.63
CA PRO A 72 -17.77 -0.03 -4.44
C PRO A 72 -16.45 0.75 -4.44
N GLN A 73 -16.25 1.56 -5.48
CA GLN A 73 -15.04 2.36 -5.67
C GLN A 73 -14.75 3.36 -4.53
N SER A 74 -15.77 3.79 -3.77
CA SER A 74 -15.60 4.66 -2.60
C SER A 74 -14.82 3.96 -1.47
N VAL A 75 -15.15 2.69 -1.20
CA VAL A 75 -14.45 1.83 -0.24
C VAL A 75 -13.03 1.55 -0.71
N HIS A 76 -12.83 1.32 -2.01
CA HIS A 76 -11.49 1.13 -2.57
C HIS A 76 -10.62 2.37 -2.36
N LEU A 77 -11.12 3.56 -2.70
CA LEU A 77 -10.39 4.81 -2.52
C LEU A 77 -10.07 5.08 -1.04
N ALA A 78 -11.02 4.83 -0.13
CA ALA A 78 -10.78 4.93 1.31
C ALA A 78 -9.67 3.97 1.77
N SER A 79 -9.65 2.75 1.25
CA SER A 79 -8.61 1.76 1.55
C SER A 79 -7.23 2.21 1.05
N LEU A 80 -7.15 2.74 -0.18
CA LEU A 80 -5.91 3.29 -0.73
C LEU A 80 -5.39 4.49 0.07
N ARG A 81 -6.28 5.35 0.58
CA ARG A 81 -5.88 6.45 1.48
C ARG A 81 -5.29 5.94 2.79
N VAL A 82 -5.85 4.87 3.37
CA VAL A 82 -5.27 4.23 4.55
C VAL A 82 -3.88 3.68 4.24
N TYR A 83 -3.69 2.93 3.15
CA TYR A 83 -2.35 2.48 2.72
C TYR A 83 -1.38 3.64 2.57
N GLN A 84 -1.78 4.70 1.87
CA GLN A 84 -0.96 5.89 1.68
C GLN A 84 -0.55 6.51 3.02
N GLN A 85 -1.47 6.62 3.99
CA GLN A 85 -1.16 7.19 5.29
C GLN A 85 -0.18 6.31 6.08
N ILE A 86 -0.33 4.99 6.04
CA ILE A 86 0.62 4.04 6.66
C ILE A 86 2.01 4.24 6.05
N PHE A 87 2.09 4.34 4.73
CA PHE A 87 3.37 4.49 4.03
C PHE A 87 4.03 5.84 4.31
N LYS A 88 3.24 6.92 4.40
CA LYS A 88 3.71 8.25 4.85
C LYS A 88 4.25 8.20 6.26
N ASN A 89 3.57 7.52 7.20
CA ASN A 89 4.03 7.38 8.58
C ASN A 89 5.37 6.63 8.65
N ILE A 90 5.56 5.58 7.85
CA ILE A 90 6.84 4.87 7.71
C ILE A 90 7.93 5.81 7.17
N LYS A 91 7.67 6.50 6.06
CA LYS A 91 8.64 7.39 5.41
C LYS A 91 9.06 8.56 6.32
N ASN A 92 8.10 9.18 7.01
CA ASN A 92 8.35 10.30 7.93
C ASN A 92 9.17 9.88 9.17
N ASN A 93 8.99 8.63 9.61
CA ASN A 93 9.80 8.08 10.69
C ASN A 93 11.29 8.00 10.31
N CYS A 94 11.57 7.61 9.06
CA CYS A 94 12.90 7.36 8.53
C CYS A 94 13.71 8.63 8.17
N GLN A 95 13.20 9.84 8.46
CA GLN A 95 13.94 11.12 8.28
C GLN A 95 14.47 11.36 6.86
N GLY A 96 13.86 10.76 5.84
CA GLY A 96 14.35 10.86 4.45
C GLY A 96 15.56 9.98 4.15
N LEU A 97 16.09 9.22 5.12
CA LEU A 97 17.12 8.22 4.88
C LEU A 97 16.51 7.03 4.15
N LEU A 98 16.97 6.82 2.91
CA LEU A 98 16.46 5.77 2.05
C LEU A 98 16.76 4.37 2.58
N SER A 99 17.92 4.18 3.21
CA SER A 99 18.32 2.92 3.85
C SER A 99 17.33 2.48 4.92
N ASP A 100 16.92 3.43 5.78
CA ASP A 100 16.03 3.17 6.90
C ASP A 100 14.61 2.92 6.39
N TYR A 101 14.17 3.72 5.40
CA TYR A 101 12.91 3.49 4.73
C TYR A 101 12.83 2.09 4.13
N LYS A 102 13.86 1.66 3.40
CA LYS A 102 13.95 0.30 2.85
C LYS A 102 13.89 -0.76 3.96
N ALA A 103 14.67 -0.60 5.02
CA ALA A 103 14.75 -1.56 6.12
C ALA A 103 13.41 -1.74 6.85
N VAL A 104 12.60 -0.69 6.96
CA VAL A 104 11.27 -0.76 7.60
C VAL A 104 10.20 -1.21 6.62
N PHE A 105 10.10 -0.55 5.45
CA PHE A 105 9.03 -0.79 4.48
C PHE A 105 9.08 -2.21 3.89
N CYS A 106 10.28 -2.73 3.61
CA CYS A 106 10.43 -4.05 2.99
C CYS A 106 10.02 -5.21 3.90
N LYS A 107 9.96 -5.01 5.23
CA LYS A 107 9.49 -6.03 6.19
C LYS A 107 8.04 -6.42 5.96
N ASP A 108 7.21 -5.46 5.57
CA ASP A 108 5.77 -5.64 5.38
C ASP A 108 5.34 -5.56 3.91
N LEU A 109 6.29 -5.38 2.98
CA LEU A 109 6.02 -5.21 1.55
C LEU A 109 5.20 -6.37 0.96
N GLY A 110 5.44 -7.60 1.39
CA GLY A 110 4.63 -8.75 0.99
C GLY A 110 3.17 -8.61 1.43
N LEU A 111 2.93 -8.17 2.67
CA LEU A 111 1.58 -7.99 3.23
C LEU A 111 0.81 -6.87 2.52
N PHE A 112 1.47 -5.76 2.19
CA PHE A 112 0.87 -4.69 1.38
C PHE A 112 0.47 -5.20 -0.01
N SER A 113 1.36 -5.98 -0.62
CA SER A 113 1.24 -6.45 -2.00
C SER A 113 0.09 -7.44 -2.18
N ILE A 114 -0.22 -8.26 -1.16
CA ILE A 114 -1.34 -9.22 -1.19
C ILE A 114 -2.69 -8.51 -1.47
N GLY A 115 -2.89 -7.32 -0.91
CA GLY A 115 -4.11 -6.54 -1.17
C GLY A 115 -4.01 -5.67 -2.43
N LEU A 116 -2.89 -4.98 -2.60
CA LEU A 116 -2.73 -3.97 -3.66
C LEU A 116 -2.66 -4.57 -5.07
N PHE A 117 -1.98 -5.71 -5.25
CA PHE A 117 -1.72 -6.23 -6.59
C PHE A 117 -2.97 -6.80 -7.28
N PRO A 118 -3.81 -7.63 -6.62
CA PRO A 118 -5.05 -8.09 -7.23
C PRO A 118 -6.00 -6.94 -7.59
N TYR A 119 -5.94 -5.84 -6.84
CA TYR A 119 -6.80 -4.67 -7.04
C TYR A 119 -6.50 -3.89 -8.33
N CYS A 120 -5.24 -3.80 -8.75
CA CYS A 120 -4.80 -2.92 -9.84
C CYS A 120 -5.63 -3.06 -11.13
N LYS A 121 -6.00 -4.29 -11.51
CA LYS A 121 -6.84 -4.56 -12.70
C LYS A 121 -8.25 -3.93 -12.59
N TYR A 122 -8.78 -3.83 -11.37
CA TYR A 122 -10.15 -3.39 -11.07
C TYR A 122 -10.21 -1.97 -10.52
N SER A 123 -9.11 -1.22 -10.60
CA SER A 123 -9.00 0.09 -9.95
C SER A 123 -9.95 1.14 -10.53
N GLY A 124 -10.55 0.91 -11.69
CA GLY A 124 -11.48 1.87 -12.32
C GLY A 124 -10.86 3.26 -12.40
N ASN A 125 -11.57 4.24 -11.84
CA ASN A 125 -11.18 5.66 -11.79
C ASN A 125 -10.07 5.95 -10.77
N ASN A 126 -9.74 5.00 -9.88
CA ASN A 126 -8.69 5.15 -8.87
C ASN A 126 -7.30 4.71 -9.39
N ILE A 127 -7.16 4.41 -10.69
CA ILE A 127 -5.88 3.91 -11.25
C ILE A 127 -4.74 4.92 -11.07
N GLU A 128 -5.02 6.22 -11.22
CA GLU A 128 -4.01 7.26 -11.04
C GLU A 128 -3.52 7.31 -9.58
N PHE A 129 -4.43 7.15 -8.63
CA PHE A 129 -4.08 7.04 -7.21
C PHE A 129 -3.20 5.81 -6.95
N PHE A 130 -3.58 4.65 -7.50
CA PHE A 130 -2.80 3.42 -7.36
C PHE A 130 -1.40 3.58 -7.96
N ILE A 131 -1.29 4.12 -9.17
CA ILE A 131 -0.02 4.40 -9.84
C ILE A 131 0.87 5.31 -8.98
N ASN A 132 0.30 6.38 -8.43
CA ASN A 132 1.04 7.31 -7.57
C ASN A 132 1.52 6.62 -6.29
N LEU A 133 0.71 5.74 -5.70
CA LEU A 133 1.09 4.95 -4.54
C LEU A 133 2.26 4.00 -4.84
N ILE A 134 2.27 3.34 -6.00
CA ILE A 134 3.43 2.52 -6.42
C ILE A 134 4.66 3.39 -6.71
N ARG A 135 4.49 4.52 -7.40
CA ARG A 135 5.60 5.45 -7.71
C ARG A 135 6.24 6.05 -6.45
N GLU A 136 5.43 6.49 -5.49
CA GLU A 136 5.89 7.25 -4.34
C GLU A 136 6.50 6.37 -3.24
N PHE A 137 6.06 5.12 -3.12
CA PHE A 137 6.41 4.24 -2.00
C PHE A 137 7.08 2.92 -2.42
N TYR A 138 6.64 2.29 -3.51
CA TYR A 138 7.28 1.05 -3.97
C TYR A 138 8.57 1.33 -4.73
N LEU A 139 8.57 2.18 -5.76
CA LEU A 139 9.79 2.43 -6.57
C LEU A 139 11.04 2.85 -5.77
N PRO A 140 10.94 3.69 -4.71
CA PRO A 140 12.11 4.08 -3.92
C PRO A 140 12.81 2.92 -3.22
N VAL A 141 12.13 1.79 -2.95
CA VAL A 141 12.81 0.62 -2.37
C VAL A 141 13.67 -0.14 -3.37
N GLN A 142 13.77 0.33 -4.61
CA GLN A 142 14.75 -0.11 -5.59
C GLN A 142 14.85 -1.64 -5.81
N LYS A 143 16.08 -2.19 -5.78
CA LYS A 143 16.39 -3.61 -5.96
C LYS A 143 15.67 -4.50 -4.96
N GLU A 144 15.29 -3.96 -3.80
CA GLU A 144 14.54 -4.69 -2.79
C GLU A 144 13.11 -5.05 -3.29
N LEU A 145 12.56 -4.37 -4.30
CA LEU A 145 11.31 -4.75 -4.97
C LEU A 145 11.32 -6.16 -5.55
N VAL A 146 12.49 -6.74 -5.77
CA VAL A 146 12.69 -8.10 -6.25
C VAL A 146 11.85 -9.14 -5.49
N GLN A 147 11.67 -8.94 -4.17
CA GLN A 147 10.91 -9.84 -3.30
C GLN A 147 9.43 -9.97 -3.68
N CYS A 148 8.86 -8.94 -4.33
CA CYS A 148 7.49 -8.96 -4.87
C CYS A 148 7.45 -8.69 -6.38
N GLY A 149 8.60 -8.72 -7.06
CA GLY A 149 8.75 -8.25 -8.44
C GLY A 149 7.88 -9.01 -9.44
N ARG A 150 7.80 -10.34 -9.32
CA ARG A 150 6.95 -11.18 -10.18
C ARG A 150 5.48 -10.78 -10.10
N GLY A 151 4.98 -10.63 -8.87
CA GLY A 151 3.60 -10.21 -8.60
C GLY A 151 3.32 -8.79 -9.10
N LEU A 152 4.27 -7.87 -8.86
CA LEU A 152 4.14 -6.47 -9.28
C LEU A 152 4.12 -6.34 -10.80
N ILE A 153 5.01 -7.03 -11.51
CA ILE A 153 5.04 -7.05 -12.98
C ILE A 153 3.75 -7.67 -13.54
N SER A 154 3.32 -8.81 -13.00
CA SER A 154 2.07 -9.47 -13.43
C SER A 154 0.85 -8.56 -13.25
N CYS A 155 0.77 -7.90 -12.09
CA CYS A 155 -0.26 -6.92 -11.74
C CYS A 155 -0.38 -5.81 -12.79
N PHE A 156 0.73 -5.16 -13.15
CA PHE A 156 0.74 -4.09 -14.15
C PHE A 156 0.39 -4.60 -15.55
N LEU A 157 0.94 -5.75 -15.96
CA LEU A 157 0.62 -6.35 -17.27
C LEU A 157 -0.87 -6.69 -17.40
N MET A 158 -1.49 -7.19 -16.33
CA MET A 158 -2.93 -7.47 -16.29
C MET A 158 -3.76 -6.19 -16.41
N ALA A 159 -3.36 -5.10 -15.77
CA ALA A 159 -4.05 -3.81 -15.85
C ALA A 159 -3.91 -3.18 -17.25
N ILE A 160 -2.71 -3.21 -17.85
CA ILE A 160 -2.43 -2.66 -19.19
C ILE A 160 -3.35 -3.28 -20.24
N LYS A 161 -3.59 -4.60 -20.20
CA LYS A 161 -4.47 -5.30 -21.16
C LYS A 161 -5.90 -4.76 -21.19
N GLY A 162 -6.39 -4.20 -20.08
CA GLY A 162 -7.76 -3.68 -19.97
C GLY A 162 -7.88 -2.16 -20.10
N LYS A 163 -6.78 -1.44 -20.33
CA LYS A 163 -6.71 0.04 -20.26
C LYS A 163 -6.27 0.62 -21.60
N LYS A 164 -6.66 1.87 -21.89
CA LYS A 164 -6.35 2.58 -23.16
C LYS A 164 -5.93 4.03 -22.89
N GLY A 165 -5.30 4.66 -23.89
CA GLY A 165 -4.88 6.07 -23.84
C GLY A 165 -3.96 6.37 -22.64
N LYS A 166 -4.16 7.55 -22.04
CA LYS A 166 -3.30 8.08 -20.97
C LYS A 166 -3.10 7.11 -19.80
N GLU A 167 -4.14 6.38 -19.38
CA GLU A 167 -4.03 5.41 -18.28
C GLU A 167 -3.07 4.27 -18.62
N LYS A 168 -3.15 3.76 -19.86
CA LYS A 168 -2.26 2.71 -20.36
C LYS A 168 -0.81 3.21 -20.42
N ASP A 169 -0.60 4.40 -20.97
CA ASP A 169 0.73 5.00 -21.09
C ASP A 169 1.40 5.21 -19.72
N GLN A 170 0.61 5.64 -18.72
CA GLN A 170 1.10 5.80 -17.35
C GLN A 170 1.51 4.46 -16.71
N LEU A 171 0.71 3.40 -16.92
CA LEU A 171 1.02 2.05 -16.45
C LEU A 171 2.28 1.49 -17.10
N GLU A 172 2.42 1.65 -18.42
CA GLU A 172 3.61 1.21 -19.16
C GLU A 172 4.88 1.92 -18.70
N LYS A 173 4.81 3.23 -18.44
CA LYS A 173 5.92 4.00 -17.86
C LYS A 173 6.35 3.45 -16.49
N VAL A 174 5.41 3.20 -15.59
CA VAL A 174 5.76 2.63 -14.27
C VAL A 174 6.29 1.21 -14.39
N LEU A 175 5.72 0.39 -15.28
CA LEU A 175 6.22 -0.96 -15.53
C LEU A 175 7.66 -0.94 -16.04
N PHE A 176 8.01 0.01 -16.91
CA PHE A 176 9.38 0.23 -17.35
C PHE A 176 10.29 0.61 -16.17
N ASP A 177 9.88 1.57 -15.33
CA ASP A 177 10.65 1.97 -14.15
C ASP A 177 10.87 0.79 -13.18
N ILE A 178 9.84 -0.02 -12.92
CA ILE A 178 9.95 -1.24 -12.10
C ILE A 178 11.01 -2.20 -12.67
N LYS A 179 10.98 -2.46 -13.99
CA LYS A 179 11.93 -3.36 -14.65
C LYS A 179 13.36 -2.83 -14.55
N MET A 180 13.56 -1.53 -14.76
CA MET A 180 14.88 -0.90 -14.68
C MET A 180 15.46 -1.01 -13.27
N VAL A 181 14.63 -0.82 -12.27
CA VAL A 181 15.02 -0.80 -10.86
C VAL A 181 15.33 -2.20 -10.30
N ILE A 182 14.57 -3.23 -10.70
CA ILE A 182 14.83 -4.63 -10.28
C ILE A 182 16.07 -5.21 -11.00
N GLY A 183 16.38 -4.72 -12.21
CA GLY A 183 17.54 -5.12 -12.99
C GLY A 183 17.29 -6.30 -13.94
N ARG A 184 18.01 -6.31 -15.08
CA ARG A 184 17.79 -7.22 -16.22
C ARG A 184 17.99 -8.72 -15.94
N ARG A 185 18.81 -9.09 -14.93
CA ARG A 185 19.11 -10.51 -14.64
C ARG A 185 17.89 -11.32 -14.20
N GLN A 186 16.82 -10.67 -13.73
CA GLN A 186 15.57 -11.35 -13.39
C GLN A 186 14.48 -11.23 -14.45
N SER A 187 14.60 -10.29 -15.40
CA SER A 187 13.74 -10.24 -16.59
C SER A 187 13.87 -11.55 -17.39
N PHE A 188 15.09 -12.10 -17.44
CA PHE A 188 15.43 -13.38 -18.08
C PHE A 188 14.78 -14.59 -17.36
N LEU A 189 14.75 -14.58 -16.02
CA LEU A 189 14.11 -15.63 -15.21
C LEU A 189 12.57 -15.56 -15.20
N LEU A 190 12.00 -14.45 -15.67
CA LEU A 190 10.57 -14.21 -15.73
C LEU A 190 9.97 -14.42 -17.13
N GLY A 191 10.77 -14.89 -18.09
CA GLY A 191 10.30 -15.21 -19.44
C GLY A 191 9.85 -14.02 -20.28
N PHE A 192 10.20 -12.79 -19.89
CA PHE A 192 9.91 -11.59 -20.68
C PHE A 192 11.03 -11.33 -21.69
N CYS A 193 11.09 -12.20 -22.71
CA CYS A 193 11.73 -11.90 -23.99
C CYS A 193 10.63 -11.59 -25.02
N GLY A 194 10.81 -10.49 -25.73
CA GLY A 194 9.87 -9.91 -26.70
C GLY A 194 10.07 -8.42 -26.75
#